data_AF-A0A9J5ZR24-F1
#
_entry.id   AF-A0A9J5ZR24-F1
#
_cell.length_a   1.000
_cell.length_b   1.000
_cell.length_c   1.000
_cell.angle_alpha   90.00
_cell.angle_beta   90.00
_cell.angle_gamma   90.00
#
_symmetry.space_group_name_H-M   'P 1'
#
loop_
_entity.id
_entity.type
_entity.pdbx_description
1 polymer ?
#
loop_
_entity_poly.entity_id
_entity_poly.type
_entity_poly.pdbx_seq_one_letter_code
_entity_poly.pdbx_strand_id
1 'polypeptide(L)'
;MLSQAMTNQVGQQRGARQEEADTLRVCEFLRMNSPSFTSSSTAQDPENFIEELKRVFDVMHVADIERVELVAYQMKDVARI
;
A
#
# COMPACT_ATOMS: atom_id res chain seq x y z
N MET A 1 -28.94 -24.38 11.09
CA MET A 1 -27.73 -24.49 10.25
C MET A 1 -27.71 -23.48 9.09
N LEU A 2 -28.82 -23.20 8.39
CA LEU A 2 -28.86 -22.23 7.26
C LEU A 2 -28.42 -20.79 7.63
N SER A 3 -28.84 -20.25 8.78
CA SER A 3 -28.48 -18.86 9.17
C SER A 3 -26.98 -18.65 9.39
N GLN A 4 -26.26 -19.65 9.93
CA GLN A 4 -24.80 -19.55 10.12
C GLN A 4 -24.03 -19.68 8.81
N ALA A 5 -24.53 -20.50 7.88
CA ALA A 5 -23.94 -20.60 6.54
C ALA A 5 -24.06 -19.28 5.76
N MET A 6 -25.20 -18.59 5.90
CA MET A 6 -25.43 -17.27 5.30
C MET A 6 -24.51 -16.19 5.86
N THR A 7 -24.29 -16.15 7.17
CA THR A 7 -23.36 -15.17 7.78
C THR A 7 -21.92 -15.40 7.35
N ASN A 8 -21.51 -16.66 7.17
CA ASN A 8 -20.16 -17.00 6.72
C ASN A 8 -19.94 -16.60 5.26
N GLN A 9 -20.92 -16.83 4.37
CA GLN A 9 -20.82 -16.39 2.97
C GLN A 9 -20.73 -14.87 2.83
N VAL A 10 -21.52 -14.12 3.60
CA VAL A 10 -21.47 -12.64 3.58
C VAL A 10 -20.12 -12.13 4.09
N GLY A 11 -19.59 -12.73 5.15
CA GLY A 11 -18.26 -12.41 5.67
C GLY A 11 -17.14 -12.69 4.66
N GLN A 12 -17.19 -13.87 4.01
CA GLN A 12 -16.22 -14.26 2.98
C GLN A 12 -16.29 -13.34 1.74
N GLN A 13 -17.48 -13.00 1.27
CA GLN A 13 -17.65 -12.12 0.12
C GLN A 13 -17.18 -10.69 0.43
N ARG A 14 -17.40 -10.21 1.66
CA ARG A 14 -16.88 -8.91 2.12
C ARG A 14 -15.35 -8.91 2.21
N GLY A 15 -14.76 -10.00 2.71
CA GLY A 15 -13.31 -10.18 2.76
C GLY A 15 -12.68 -10.17 1.37
N ALA A 16 -13.22 -10.96 0.43
CA ALA A 16 -12.72 -11.02 -0.94
C ALA A 16 -12.80 -9.66 -1.67
N ARG A 17 -13.90 -8.92 -1.49
CA ARG A 17 -14.05 -7.57 -2.07
C ARG A 17 -13.04 -6.57 -1.51
N GLN A 18 -12.69 -6.70 -0.23
CA GLN A 18 -11.68 -5.85 0.38
C GLN A 18 -10.29 -6.20 -0.14
N GLU A 19 -9.94 -7.48 -0.21
CA GLU A 19 -8.67 -7.95 -0.76
C GLU A 19 -8.47 -7.51 -2.22
N GLU A 20 -9.52 -7.61 -3.04
CA GLU A 20 -9.51 -7.11 -4.42
C GLU A 20 -9.24 -5.59 -4.47
N ALA A 21 -9.91 -4.82 -3.62
CA ALA A 21 -9.71 -3.36 -3.54
C ALA A 21 -8.28 -2.99 -3.09
N ASP A 22 -7.75 -3.70 -2.10
CA ASP A 22 -6.40 -3.49 -1.59
C ASP A 22 -5.35 -3.82 -2.67
N THR A 23 -5.56 -4.92 -3.39
CA THR A 23 -4.68 -5.33 -4.51
C THR A 23 -4.69 -4.30 -5.64
N LEU A 24 -5.87 -3.74 -5.97
CA LEU A 24 -5.99 -2.69 -6.97
C LEU A 24 -5.22 -1.42 -6.57
N ARG A 25 -5.26 -1.05 -5.29
CA ARG A 25 -4.55 0.13 -4.77
C ARG A 25 -3.04 -0.02 -4.81
N VAL A 26 -2.51 -1.20 -4.44
CA VAL A 26 -1.08 -1.50 -4.59
C VAL A 26 -0.66 -1.43 -6.06
N CYS A 27 -1.47 -1.99 -6.97
CA CYS A 27 -1.21 -1.92 -8.41
C CYS A 27 -1.17 -0.47 -8.92
N GLU A 28 -2.10 0.37 -8.49
CA GLU A 28 -2.15 1.79 -8.85
C GLU A 28 -0.91 2.53 -8.36
N PHE A 29 -0.53 2.34 -7.09
CA PHE A 29 0.66 2.95 -6.50
C PHE A 29 1.94 2.59 -7.26
N LEU A 30 2.11 1.33 -7.66
CA LEU A 30 3.27 0.89 -8.43
C LEU A 30 3.27 1.44 -9.87
N ARG A 31 2.09 1.65 -10.47
CA ARG A 31 1.94 2.21 -11.83
C ARG A 31 2.20 3.71 -11.91
N MET A 32 2.09 4.45 -10.81
CA MET A 32 2.37 5.89 -10.76
C MET A 32 3.87 6.23 -10.82
N ASN A 33 4.76 5.25 -11.00
CA ASN A 33 6.22 5.42 -10.93
C ASN A 33 6.66 6.04 -9.60
N SER A 34 6.01 5.62 -8.51
CA SER A 34 6.32 6.08 -7.15
C SER A 34 7.81 5.89 -6.85
N PRO A 35 8.45 6.86 -6.17
CA PRO A 35 9.87 6.81 -5.90
C PRO A 35 10.21 5.61 -5.02
N SER A 36 11.43 5.09 -5.14
CA SER A 36 11.94 4.00 -4.32
C SER A 36 13.13 4.46 -3.48
N PHE A 37 13.21 4.01 -2.24
CA PHE A 37 14.27 4.35 -1.31
C PHE A 37 15.09 3.10 -0.97
N THR A 38 16.40 3.19 -1.09
CA THR A 38 17.33 2.09 -0.80
C THR A 38 18.39 2.54 0.19
N SER A 39 18.56 1.79 1.28
CA SER A 39 19.51 2.11 2.36
C SER A 39 20.97 2.22 1.91
N SER A 40 21.31 1.58 0.79
CA SER A 40 22.67 1.57 0.22
C SER A 40 23.03 2.83 -0.56
N SER A 41 22.05 3.69 -0.91
CA SER A 41 22.30 4.88 -1.72
C SER A 41 22.53 6.10 -0.85
N THR A 42 23.78 6.56 -0.77
CA THR A 42 24.14 7.82 -0.07
C THR A 42 23.74 9.08 -0.85
N ALA A 43 23.30 8.93 -2.09
CA ALA A 43 22.86 10.03 -2.96
C ALA A 43 21.35 10.32 -2.82
N GLN A 44 20.58 9.43 -2.20
CA GLN A 44 19.17 9.65 -1.96
C GLN A 44 18.98 10.54 -0.73
N ASP A 45 18.20 11.60 -0.90
CA ASP A 45 17.75 12.44 0.21
C ASP A 45 16.44 11.86 0.79
N PRO A 46 16.43 11.44 2.07
CA PRO A 46 15.22 10.94 2.72
C PRO A 46 14.09 11.95 2.75
N GLU A 47 14.39 13.26 2.86
CA GLU A 47 13.36 14.30 2.92
C GLU A 47 12.67 14.45 1.56
N ASN A 48 13.45 14.55 0.47
CA ASN A 48 12.90 14.59 -0.88
C ASN A 48 12.07 13.34 -1.22
N PHE A 49 12.51 12.15 -0.80
CA PHE A 49 11.74 10.90 -0.98
C PHE A 49 10.34 10.98 -0.35
N ILE A 50 10.26 11.49 0.89
CA ILE A 50 8.99 11.65 1.60
C ILE A 50 8.10 12.70 0.92
N GLU A 51 8.66 13.81 0.48
CA GLU A 51 7.89 14.85 -0.23
C GLU A 51 7.33 14.37 -1.58
N GLU A 52 8.08 13.57 -2.33
CA GLU A 52 7.60 12.96 -3.57
C GLU A 52 6.48 11.94 -3.31
N LEU A 53 6.60 11.12 -2.26
CA LEU A 53 5.55 10.18 -1.86
C LEU A 53 4.26 10.89 -1.44
N LYS A 54 4.34 12.00 -0.70
CA LYS A 54 3.16 12.80 -0.34
C LYS A 54 2.38 13.23 -1.58
N ARG A 55 3.07 13.69 -2.62
CA ARG A 55 2.43 14.09 -3.89
C ARG A 55 1.71 12.93 -4.56
N VAL A 56 2.31 11.74 -4.57
CA VAL A 56 1.66 10.53 -5.10
C VAL A 56 0.39 10.21 -4.30
N PHE A 57 0.49 10.21 -2.96
CA PHE A 57 -0.64 9.89 -2.09
C PHE A 57 -1.79 10.90 -2.18
N ASP A 58 -1.47 12.17 -2.39
CA ASP A 58 -2.47 13.22 -2.60
C ASP A 58 -3.24 13.04 -3.91
N VAL A 59 -2.56 12.58 -4.97
CA VAL A 59 -3.19 12.24 -6.26
C VAL A 59 -4.04 10.96 -6.16
N MET A 60 -3.59 9.96 -5.41
CA MET A 60 -4.32 8.71 -5.22
C MET A 60 -5.48 8.80 -4.22
N HIS A 61 -5.56 9.87 -3.43
CA HIS A 61 -6.54 10.03 -2.35
C HIS A 61 -6.56 8.88 -1.32
N VAL A 62 -5.38 8.37 -0.95
CA VAL A 62 -5.24 7.26 0.02
C VAL A 62 -5.30 7.74 1.48
N ALA A 63 -5.89 6.91 2.34
CA ALA A 63 -5.99 7.18 3.77
C ALA A 63 -4.64 7.01 4.47
N ASP A 64 -4.41 7.71 5.59
CA ASP A 64 -3.12 7.73 6.28
C ASP A 64 -2.61 6.34 6.67
N ILE A 65 -3.51 5.43 7.06
CA ILE A 65 -3.14 4.05 7.40
C ILE A 65 -2.61 3.28 6.18
N GLU A 66 -3.22 3.48 5.02
CA GLU A 66 -2.86 2.81 3.76
C GLU A 66 -1.53 3.37 3.22
N ARG A 67 -1.23 4.66 3.49
CA ARG A 67 0.05 5.27 3.13
C ARG A 67 1.22 4.50 3.74
N VAL A 68 1.12 4.12 5.01
CA VAL A 68 2.18 3.37 5.71
C VAL A 68 2.44 2.02 5.05
N GLU A 69 1.38 1.28 4.71
CA GLU A 69 1.48 0.00 4.02
C GLU A 69 2.09 0.14 2.61
N LEU A 70 1.65 1.16 1.85
CA LEU A 70 2.17 1.41 0.50
C LEU A 70 3.64 1.78 0.49
N VAL A 71 4.12 2.58 1.46
CA VAL A 71 5.55 2.95 1.56
C VAL A 71 6.45 1.71 1.67
N ALA A 72 5.99 0.66 2.35
CA ALA A 72 6.78 -0.56 2.53
C ALA A 72 7.16 -1.23 1.18
N TYR A 73 6.33 -1.10 0.14
CA TYR A 73 6.63 -1.63 -1.19
C TYR A 73 7.79 -0.89 -1.90
N GLN A 74 8.09 0.34 -1.49
CA GLN A 74 9.12 1.18 -2.11
C GLN A 74 10.41 1.28 -1.27
N MET A 75 10.39 0.77 -0.05
CA MET A 75 11.58 0.66 0.80
C MET A 75 12.33 -0.64 0.48
N LYS A 76 13.53 -0.53 -0.09
CA LYS A 76 14.37 -1.66 -0.47
C LYS A 76 15.59 -1.75 0.44
N ASP A 77 15.92 -2.96 0.87
CA ASP A 77 17.13 -3.24 1.67
C ASP A 77 17.24 -2.43 2.98
N VAL A 78 16.15 -1.86 3.49
CA VAL A 78 16.14 -1.03 4.70
C VAL A 78 16.05 -1.88 5.98
N ALA A 79 15.50 -3.10 5.88
CA ALA A 79 15.46 -4.05 6.99
C ALA A 79 16.40 -5.23 6.74
N ARG A 80 17.59 -5.19 7.36
CA ARG A 80 18.30 -6.42 7.75
C ARG A 80 17.98 -6.67 9.21
N ILE A 81 17.32 -7.79 9.50
CA ILE A 81 17.24 -8.38 10.84
C ILE A 81 18.59 -9.02 11.14
#